data_AF-A0A660ZSJ9-F1
#
_entry.id   AF-A0A660ZSJ9-F1
#
_cell.length_a   1.000
_cell.length_b   1.000
_cell.length_c   1.000
_cell.angle_alpha   90.00
_cell.angle_beta   90.00
_cell.angle_gamma   90.00
#
_symmetry.space_group_name_H-M   'P 1'
#
loop_
_entity.id
_entity.type
_entity.pdbx_description
1 polymer ?
#
loop_
_entity_poly.entity_id
_entity_poly.type
_entity_poly.pdbx_seq_one_letter_code
_entity_poly.pdbx_strand_id
1 'polypeptide(L)'
;MDCERFRRMISKKLDGELSRDDELLLSKHLEVCPDCSRFFALTEQSNELYRGMAEVEVPGTILPAIIAETTAKERTNVFLPRWLKVAVAAASIVTVLAGIDIGKRLVDTYTSSDQVTLQETLGLDYLSENPPGSLGNALLASSGGGQDE
;
A
#
# COMPACT_ATOMS: atom_id res chain seq x y z
N MET A 1 35.60 -6.82 -21.57
CA MET A 1 34.53 -7.79 -21.23
C MET A 1 34.23 -7.66 -19.74
N ASP A 2 32.96 -7.68 -19.34
CA ASP A 2 32.54 -7.49 -17.95
C ASP A 2 32.77 -8.77 -17.12
N CYS A 3 33.96 -8.90 -16.54
CA CYS A 3 34.35 -10.08 -15.74
C CYS A 3 33.45 -10.27 -14.50
N GLU A 4 32.88 -9.21 -13.95
CA GLU A 4 31.97 -9.29 -12.80
C GLU A 4 30.67 -10.02 -13.16
N ARG A 5 30.14 -9.79 -14.37
CA ARG A 5 29.00 -10.57 -14.87
C ARG A 5 29.34 -12.06 -14.95
N PHE A 6 30.50 -12.42 -15.49
CA PHE A 6 30.87 -13.83 -15.65
C PHE A 6 31.19 -14.51 -14.31
N ARG A 7 31.72 -13.78 -13.32
CA ARG A 7 31.86 -14.29 -11.95
C ARG A 7 30.51 -14.66 -11.33
N ARG A 8 29.47 -13.85 -11.54
CA ARG A 8 28.10 -14.20 -11.12
C ARG A 8 27.57 -15.43 -11.86
N MET A 9 27.85 -15.55 -13.15
CA MET A 9 27.47 -16.74 -13.93
C MET A 9 28.20 -18.01 -13.44
N ILE A 10 29.45 -17.89 -13.00
CA ILE A 10 30.21 -18.99 -12.40
C ILE A 10 29.53 -19.49 -11.12
N SER A 11 29.10 -18.60 -10.22
CA SER A 11 28.34 -18.99 -9.02
C SER A 11 27.08 -19.77 -9.40
N LYS A 12 26.25 -19.19 -10.28
CA LYS A 12 25.01 -19.83 -10.76
C LYS A 12 25.26 -21.21 -11.39
N LYS A 13 26.38 -21.38 -12.10
CA LYS A 13 26.75 -22.68 -12.68
C LYS A 13 27.00 -23.73 -11.58
N LEU A 14 27.71 -23.37 -10.51
CA LEU A 14 27.98 -24.29 -9.40
C LEU A 14 26.72 -24.67 -8.62
N ASP A 15 25.76 -23.75 -8.57
CA ASP A 15 24.43 -23.95 -7.97
C ASP A 15 23.47 -24.74 -8.88
N GLY A 16 23.83 -24.97 -10.15
CA GLY A 16 22.98 -25.66 -11.13
C GLY A 16 21.84 -24.80 -11.69
N GLU A 17 21.93 -23.47 -11.57
CA GLU A 17 20.90 -22.51 -11.97
C GLU A 17 21.15 -21.86 -13.34
N LEU A 18 22.24 -22.22 -14.02
CA LEU A 18 22.63 -21.60 -15.28
C LEU A 18 21.89 -22.24 -16.47
N SER A 19 21.38 -21.42 -17.39
CA SER A 19 20.73 -21.90 -18.62
C SER A 19 21.78 -22.44 -19.62
N ARG A 20 21.36 -23.29 -20.57
CA ARG A 20 22.26 -23.83 -21.61
C ARG A 20 22.91 -22.74 -22.47
N ASP A 21 22.16 -21.70 -22.82
CA ASP A 21 22.68 -20.58 -23.62
C ASP A 21 23.73 -19.79 -22.84
N ASP A 22 23.49 -19.59 -21.55
CA ASP A 22 24.43 -18.92 -20.64
C ASP A 22 25.69 -19.74 -20.39
N GLU A 23 25.59 -21.08 -20.35
CA GLU A 23 26.76 -21.96 -20.25
C GLU A 23 27.69 -21.82 -21.46
N LEU A 24 27.15 -21.76 -22.67
CA LEU A 24 27.92 -21.54 -23.90
C LEU A 24 28.56 -20.15 -23.94
N LEU A 25 27.89 -19.14 -23.40
CA LEU A 25 28.46 -17.80 -23.27
C LEU A 25 29.59 -17.77 -22.24
N LEU A 26 29.42 -18.46 -21.12
CA LEU A 26 30.43 -18.57 -20.08
C LEU A 26 31.66 -19.33 -20.58
N SER A 27 31.50 -20.46 -21.30
CA SER A 27 32.63 -21.24 -21.82
C SER A 27 33.50 -20.41 -22.75
N LYS A 28 32.89 -19.68 -23.70
CA LYS A 28 33.60 -18.75 -24.60
C LYS A 28 34.39 -17.69 -23.84
N HIS A 29 33.87 -17.20 -22.72
CA HIS A 29 34.59 -16.22 -21.91
C HIS A 29 35.76 -16.84 -21.14
N LEU A 30 35.60 -18.05 -20.60
CA LEU A 30 36.67 -18.75 -19.88
C LEU A 30 37.85 -19.12 -20.79
N GLU A 31 37.62 -19.34 -22.09
CA GLU A 31 38.69 -19.55 -23.08
C GLU A 31 39.54 -18.29 -23.32
N VAL A 32 38.96 -17.11 -23.19
CA VAL A 32 39.61 -15.83 -23.52
C VAL A 32 40.15 -15.12 -22.29
N CYS A 33 39.52 -15.30 -21.12
CA CYS A 33 39.84 -14.57 -19.89
C CYS A 33 40.54 -15.47 -18.85
N PRO A 34 41.86 -15.33 -18.66
CA PRO A 34 42.61 -16.16 -17.70
C PRO A 34 42.24 -15.89 -16.25
N ASP A 35 41.79 -14.66 -15.91
CA ASP A 35 41.36 -14.31 -14.56
C ASP A 35 40.07 -15.05 -14.18
N CYS A 36 39.08 -15.07 -15.07
CA CYS A 36 37.83 -15.79 -14.84
C CYS A 36 38.03 -17.31 -14.88
N SER A 37 38.93 -17.82 -15.73
CA SER A 37 39.31 -19.23 -15.75
C SER A 37 39.92 -19.69 -14.43
N ARG A 38 40.88 -18.92 -13.88
CA ARG A 38 41.47 -19.18 -12.57
C ARG A 38 40.44 -19.09 -11.44
N PHE A 39 39.55 -18.10 -11.48
CA PHE A 39 38.47 -17.97 -10.50
C PHE A 39 37.52 -19.18 -10.55
N PHE A 40 37.14 -19.64 -11.75
CA PHE A 40 36.32 -20.83 -11.93
C PHE A 40 36.98 -22.06 -11.30
N ALA A 41 38.25 -22.33 -11.62
CA ALA A 41 38.98 -23.48 -11.09
C ALA A 41 39.10 -23.47 -9.54
N LEU A 42 39.40 -22.31 -8.94
CA LEU A 42 39.48 -22.18 -7.48
C LEU A 42 38.13 -22.42 -6.79
N THR A 43 37.05 -21.91 -7.40
CA THR A 43 35.70 -22.05 -6.83
C THR A 43 35.19 -23.47 -7.00
N GLU A 44 35.46 -24.11 -8.14
CA GLU A 44 35.14 -25.52 -8.39
C GLU A 44 35.88 -26.45 -7.42
N GLN A 45 37.19 -26.23 -7.21
CA GLN A 45 37.96 -26.98 -6.22
C GLN A 45 37.36 -26.84 -4.81
N SER A 46 36.97 -25.63 -4.42
CA SER A 46 36.37 -25.39 -3.11
C SER A 46 35.02 -26.12 -2.98
N ASN A 47 34.19 -26.09 -4.02
CA ASN A 47 32.90 -26.78 -4.06
C ASN A 47 33.07 -28.31 -3.92
N GLU A 48 34.08 -28.88 -4.60
CA GLU A 48 34.37 -30.32 -4.50
C GLU A 48 34.80 -30.72 -3.09
N LEU A 49 35.63 -29.90 -2.44
CA LEU A 49 36.03 -30.13 -1.04
C LEU A 49 34.81 -30.15 -0.10
N TYR A 50 33.86 -29.24 -0.28
CA TYR A 50 32.63 -29.23 0.53
C TYR A 50 31.72 -30.43 0.24
N ARG A 51 31.61 -30.85 -1.03
CA ARG A 51 30.81 -32.03 -1.42
C ARG A 51 31.36 -33.34 -0.84
N GLY A 52 32.67 -33.42 -0.62
CA GLY A 52 33.32 -34.56 0.03
C GLY A 52 33.19 -34.60 1.56
N MET A 53 32.64 -33.57 2.19
CA MET A 53 32.46 -33.55 3.64
C MET A 53 31.31 -34.46 4.07
N ALA A 54 31.45 -35.06 5.25
CA ALA A 54 30.39 -35.88 5.83
C ALA A 54 29.13 -35.03 6.06
N GLU A 55 27.99 -35.55 5.60
CA GLU A 55 26.71 -34.94 5.88
C GLU A 55 26.44 -34.98 7.39
N VAL A 56 26.06 -33.84 7.94
CA VAL A 56 25.76 -33.71 9.38
C VAL A 56 24.32 -34.16 9.60
N GLU A 57 24.11 -35.06 10.56
CA GLU A 57 22.76 -35.45 10.96
C GLU A 57 21.97 -34.23 11.44
N VAL A 58 20.85 -33.96 10.78
CA VAL A 58 19.93 -32.88 11.16
C VAL A 58 19.22 -33.27 12.46
N PRO A 59 19.24 -32.43 13.51
CA PRO A 59 18.48 -32.69 14.73
C PRO A 59 17.01 -32.99 14.43
N GLY A 60 16.47 -34.04 15.05
CA GLY A 60 15.11 -34.53 14.79
C GLY A 60 13.99 -33.53 15.07
N THR A 61 14.28 -32.39 15.69
CA THR A 61 13.32 -31.30 15.96
C THR A 61 13.16 -30.33 14.78
N ILE A 62 14.15 -30.23 13.88
CA ILE A 62 14.17 -29.23 12.82
C ILE A 62 13.16 -29.55 11.72
N LEU A 63 13.13 -30.79 11.24
CA LEU A 63 12.18 -31.20 10.20
C LEU A 63 10.72 -31.00 10.64
N PRO A 64 10.28 -31.45 11.83
CA PRO A 64 8.94 -31.16 12.32
C PRO A 64 8.65 -29.66 12.47
N ALA A 65 9.61 -28.87 12.94
CA ALA A 65 9.44 -27.42 13.10
C ALA A 65 9.23 -26.71 11.76
N ILE A 66 10.00 -27.07 10.73
CA ILE A 66 9.86 -26.52 9.37
C ILE A 66 8.49 -26.88 8.80
N ILE A 67 8.07 -28.15 8.94
CA ILE A 67 6.76 -28.60 8.45
C ILE A 67 5.63 -27.86 9.15
N ALA A 68 5.71 -27.69 10.48
CA ALA A 68 4.71 -26.99 11.25
C ALA A 68 4.56 -25.53 10.79
N GLU A 69 5.67 -24.81 10.62
CA GLU A 69 5.66 -23.40 10.22
C GLU A 69 5.17 -23.21 8.77
N THR A 70 5.66 -24.04 7.84
CA THR A 70 5.32 -23.92 6.42
C THR A 70 3.86 -24.29 6.13
N THR A 71 3.30 -25.27 6.86
CA THR A 71 1.90 -25.70 6.69
C THR A 71 0.90 -24.91 7.54
N ALA A 72 1.32 -24.29 8.65
CA ALA A 72 0.45 -23.45 9.47
C ALA A 72 -0.11 -22.25 8.68
N LYS A 73 0.67 -21.71 7.73
CA LYS A 73 0.29 -20.55 6.92
C LYS A 73 -0.88 -20.81 5.96
N GLU A 74 -1.16 -22.07 5.59
CA GLU A 74 -2.31 -22.43 4.75
C GLU A 74 -3.64 -22.52 5.52
N ARG A 75 -3.61 -22.54 6.86
CA ARG A 75 -4.82 -22.80 7.69
C ARG A 75 -5.65 -21.56 8.02
N THR A 76 -5.54 -20.47 7.26
CA THR A 76 -6.36 -19.26 7.48
C THR A 76 -7.70 -19.30 6.72
N ASN A 77 -7.98 -20.34 5.94
CA ASN A 77 -9.32 -20.58 5.42
C ASN A 77 -10.23 -21.05 6.56
N VAL A 78 -10.73 -20.07 7.33
CA VAL A 78 -11.85 -20.26 8.23
C VAL A 78 -13.01 -20.78 7.39
N PHE A 79 -13.39 -22.04 7.58
CA PHE A 79 -14.52 -22.69 6.92
C PHE A 79 -15.83 -22.06 7.43
N LEU A 80 -16.10 -20.81 7.05
CA LEU A 80 -17.40 -20.21 7.33
C LEU A 80 -18.44 -20.95 6.50
N PRO A 81 -19.49 -21.51 7.14
CA PRO A 81 -20.53 -22.22 6.43
C PRO A 81 -21.24 -21.25 5.49
N ARG A 82 -21.68 -21.76 4.34
CA ARG A 82 -22.17 -20.97 3.20
C ARG A 82 -23.31 -20.02 3.55
N TRP A 83 -24.15 -20.36 4.54
CA TRP A 83 -25.24 -19.52 5.04
C TRP A 83 -24.74 -18.28 5.80
N LEU A 84 -23.61 -18.35 6.51
CA LEU A 84 -23.03 -17.21 7.22
C LEU A 84 -22.46 -16.17 6.25
N LYS A 85 -21.83 -16.63 5.16
CA LYS A 85 -21.36 -15.74 4.08
C LYS A 85 -22.51 -15.01 3.39
N VAL A 86 -23.64 -15.69 3.19
CA VAL A 86 -24.87 -15.08 2.64
C VAL A 86 -25.51 -14.11 3.65
N ALA A 87 -25.50 -14.43 4.94
CA ALA A 87 -26.04 -13.56 5.98
C ALA A 87 -25.28 -12.23 6.10
N VAL A 88 -23.93 -12.26 6.01
CA VAL A 88 -23.10 -11.05 6.02
C VAL A 88 -23.38 -10.15 4.81
N ALA A 89 -23.54 -10.75 3.62
CA ALA A 89 -23.88 -10.01 2.41
C ALA A 89 -25.32 -9.44 2.44
N ALA A 90 -26.27 -10.13 3.07
CA ALA A 90 -27.64 -9.63 3.22
C ALA A 90 -27.72 -8.48 4.25
N ALA A 91 -26.97 -8.57 5.35
CA ALA A 91 -26.95 -7.56 6.40
C ALA A 91 -26.40 -6.20 5.93
N SER A 92 -25.45 -6.20 5.00
CA SER A 92 -24.91 -4.94 4.44
C SER A 92 -25.95 -4.20 3.60
N ILE A 93 -26.75 -4.93 2.82
CA ILE A 93 -27.83 -4.34 1.99
C ILE A 93 -28.91 -3.72 2.90
N VAL A 94 -29.29 -4.41 3.98
CA VAL A 94 -30.29 -3.89 4.94
C VAL A 94 -29.79 -2.62 5.61
N THR A 95 -28.52 -2.56 6.02
CA THR A 95 -27.94 -1.37 6.66
C THR A 95 -27.94 -0.15 5.73
N VAL A 96 -27.60 -0.34 4.46
CA VAL A 96 -27.61 0.74 3.46
C VAL A 96 -29.03 1.26 3.22
N LEU A 97 -30.01 0.36 3.06
CA LEU A 97 -31.40 0.75 2.83
C LEU A 97 -32.01 1.45 4.06
N ALA A 98 -31.73 0.96 5.26
CA ALA A 98 -32.15 1.61 6.50
C ALA A 98 -31.53 3.01 6.66
N GLY A 99 -30.24 3.16 6.34
CA GLY A 99 -29.58 4.47 6.34
C GLY A 99 -30.20 5.46 5.35
N ILE A 100 -30.60 5.00 4.17
CA ILE A 100 -31.28 5.84 3.16
C ILE A 100 -32.66 6.28 3.64
N ASP A 101 -33.46 5.38 4.24
CA ASP A 101 -34.81 5.74 4.75
C ASP A 101 -34.73 6.72 5.91
N ILE A 102 -33.84 6.46 6.88
CA ILE A 102 -33.60 7.34 8.04
C ILE A 102 -33.10 8.71 7.58
N GLY A 103 -32.17 8.75 6.61
CA GLY A 103 -31.66 10.00 6.04
C GLY A 103 -32.75 10.84 5.37
N LYS A 104 -33.66 10.22 4.61
CA LYS A 104 -34.79 10.93 3.99
C LYS A 104 -35.72 11.53 5.05
N ARG A 105 -36.06 10.78 6.09
CA ARG A 105 -36.93 11.28 7.17
C ARG A 105 -36.30 12.44 7.94
N LEU A 106 -34.98 12.42 8.13
CA LEU A 106 -34.23 13.52 8.73
C LEU A 106 -34.29 14.77 7.86
N VAL A 107 -34.10 14.65 6.54
CA VAL A 107 -34.18 15.78 5.61
C VAL A 107 -35.59 16.37 5.59
N ASP A 108 -36.65 15.56 5.51
CA ASP A 108 -38.03 16.08 5.51
C ASP A 108 -38.36 16.84 6.80
N THR A 109 -37.87 16.35 7.94
CA THR A 109 -38.06 17.00 9.25
C THR A 109 -37.26 18.31 9.35
N TYR A 110 -36.05 18.36 8.79
CA TYR A 110 -35.19 19.56 8.80
C TYR A 110 -35.67 20.63 7.81
N THR A 111 -36.11 20.22 6.63
CA THR A 111 -36.53 21.14 5.55
C THR A 111 -37.86 21.82 5.86
N SER A 112 -38.67 21.24 6.77
CA SER A 112 -39.88 21.88 7.28
C SER A 112 -39.66 22.90 8.40
N SER A 113 -38.47 22.96 9.03
CA SER A 113 -38.30 23.71 10.28
C SER A 113 -37.53 25.03 10.18
N ASP A 114 -36.72 25.32 9.15
CA ASP A 114 -35.79 26.45 9.28
C ASP A 114 -35.71 27.39 8.06
N GLN A 115 -36.49 28.47 8.14
CA GLN A 115 -35.92 29.79 7.89
C GLN A 115 -35.01 30.19 9.06
N VAL A 116 -33.96 29.41 9.37
CA VAL A 116 -32.88 29.94 10.20
C VAL A 116 -32.10 30.90 9.32
N THR A 117 -32.23 32.17 9.66
CA THR A 117 -31.41 33.27 9.19
C THR A 117 -29.96 32.98 9.60
N LEU A 118 -29.26 32.20 8.76
CA LEU A 118 -27.82 31.94 8.88
C LEU A 118 -27.01 33.23 9.01
N GLN A 119 -27.55 34.35 8.53
CA GLN A 119 -27.01 35.71 8.71
C GLN A 119 -26.75 36.04 10.19
N GLU A 120 -27.70 35.72 11.07
CA GLU A 120 -27.68 36.08 12.49
C GLU A 120 -26.82 35.10 13.29
N THR A 121 -26.79 33.82 12.89
CA THR A 121 -25.96 32.79 13.55
C THR A 121 -24.48 32.89 13.16
N LEU A 122 -24.19 33.32 11.93
CA LEU A 122 -22.82 33.49 11.43
C LEU A 122 -22.29 34.91 11.64
N GLY A 123 -23.10 35.80 12.23
CA GLY A 123 -22.73 37.19 12.50
C GLY A 123 -22.29 37.93 11.23
N LEU A 124 -22.90 37.65 10.08
CA LEU A 124 -22.48 38.21 8.78
C LEU A 124 -23.05 39.62 8.53
N ASP A 125 -23.66 40.24 9.55
CA ASP A 125 -24.18 41.61 9.48
C ASP A 125 -23.06 42.64 9.18
N TYR A 126 -21.80 42.32 9.48
CA TYR A 126 -20.63 43.17 9.13
C TYR A 126 -20.31 43.18 7.62
N LEU A 127 -20.84 42.23 6.85
CA LEU A 127 -20.67 42.16 5.39
C LEU A 127 -21.84 42.78 4.62
N SER A 128 -22.85 43.30 5.34
CA SER A 128 -23.91 44.07 4.71
C SER A 128 -23.33 45.33 4.06
N GLU A 129 -24.01 45.86 3.04
CA GLU A 129 -23.48 46.94 2.19
C GLU A 129 -23.18 48.23 2.98
N ASN A 130 -23.75 48.40 4.19
CA ASN A 130 -23.41 49.51 5.07
C ASN A 130 -23.68 49.22 6.57
N PRO A 131 -22.79 48.52 7.29
CA PRO A 131 -23.06 48.13 8.67
C PRO A 131 -22.99 49.33 9.62
N PRO A 132 -23.71 49.29 10.76
CA PRO A 132 -23.67 50.36 11.76
C PRO A 132 -22.25 50.55 12.29
N GLY A 133 -21.73 51.78 12.22
CA GLY A 133 -20.34 52.11 12.61
C GLY A 133 -19.29 52.01 11.50
N SER A 134 -19.66 51.64 10.27
CA SER A 134 -18.76 51.67 9.10
C SER A 134 -18.38 53.11 8.70
N LEU A 135 -17.17 53.28 8.14
CA LEU A 135 -16.72 54.52 7.51
C LEU A 135 -17.66 54.97 6.38
N GLY A 136 -18.27 54.03 5.65
CA GLY A 136 -19.24 54.33 4.60
C GLY A 136 -20.52 54.98 5.15
N ASN A 137 -21.03 54.48 6.28
CA ASN A 137 -22.17 55.06 6.98
C ASN A 137 -21.84 56.42 7.59
N ALA A 138 -20.65 56.57 8.19
CA ALA A 138 -20.16 57.85 8.69
C ALA A 138 -19.98 58.88 7.56
N LEU A 139 -19.46 58.46 6.40
CA LEU A 139 -19.32 59.31 5.21
C LEU A 139 -20.68 59.74 4.66
N LEU A 140 -21.63 58.82 4.52
CA LEU A 140 -23.01 59.14 4.10
C LEU A 140 -23.71 60.11 5.06
N ALA A 141 -23.57 59.89 6.37
CA ALA A 141 -24.09 60.80 7.38
C ALA A 141 -23.43 62.19 7.30
N SER A 142 -22.13 62.24 7.02
CA SER A 142 -21.40 63.51 6.85
C SER A 142 -21.70 64.22 5.52
N SER A 143 -21.97 63.48 4.44
CA SER A 143 -22.26 64.02 3.12
C SER A 143 -23.73 64.41 2.94
N GLY A 144 -24.63 63.84 3.75
CA GLY A 144 -26.05 64.19 3.80
C GLY A 144 -26.36 65.44 4.63
N GLY A 145 -25.39 65.98 5.38
CA GLY A 145 -25.53 67.21 6.16
C GLY A 145 -25.28 68.45 5.30
N GLY A 146 -26.25 68.84 4.48
CA GLY A 146 -26.14 70.02 3.63
C GLY A 146 -27.39 70.37 2.84
N GLN A 147 -28.50 70.62 3.55
CA GLN A 147 -29.62 71.47 3.10
C GLN A 147 -30.53 71.78 4.29
N ASP A 148 -30.10 72.76 5.10
CA ASP A 148 -30.99 73.52 5.99
C ASP A 148 -31.10 74.94 5.40
N GLU A 149 -32.15 75.17 4.61
CA GLU A 149 -32.97 76.40 4.57
C GLU A 149 -34.31 76.09 3.87
#